data_AF-A0A975AG83-F1
#
_entry.id   AF-A0A975AG83-F1
#
_cell.length_a   1.000
_cell.length_b   1.000
_cell.length_c   1.000
_cell.angle_alpha   90.00
_cell.angle_beta   90.00
_cell.angle_gamma   90.00
#
_symmetry.space_group_name_H-M   'P 1'
#
loop_
_entity.id
_entity.type
_entity.pdbx_description
1 polymer ?
#
loop_
_entity_poly.entity_id
_entity_poly.type
_entity_poly.pdbx_seq_one_letter_code
_entity_poly.pdbx_strand_id
1 'polypeptide(L)' 'MLISNCSDCTNTVMNSAPQLGLGVYHHTDHTFRTVDHELSRRLEL' A
#
# COMPACT_ATOMS: atom_id res chain seq x y z
N MET A 1 -1.16 6.19 7.39
CA MET A 1 -1.41 6.93 6.12
C MET A 1 -2.31 6.07 5.24
N LEU A 2 -3.46 6.60 4.81
CA LEU A 2 -4.32 5.95 3.83
C LEU A 2 -3.84 6.34 2.43
N ILE A 3 -3.55 5.36 1.58
CA ILE A 3 -3.05 5.58 0.23
C ILE A 3 -3.98 4.96 -0.81
N SER A 4 -4.25 5.68 -1.88
CA SER A 4 -5.18 5.26 -2.95
C SER A 4 -4.84 5.89 -4.30
N ASN A 5 -3.69 6.57 -4.40
CA ASN A 5 -3.30 7.23 -5.63
C ASN A 5 -2.53 6.24 -6.53
N CYS A 6 -2.30 6.60 -7.80
CA CYS A 6 -1.64 5.79 -8.83
C CYS A 6 -0.44 4.96 -8.34
N SER A 7 -0.04 3.93 -9.11
CA SER A 7 1.04 3.01 -8.76
C SER A 7 2.32 3.71 -8.28
N ASP A 8 2.68 4.85 -8.87
CA ASP A 8 3.84 5.65 -8.47
C ASP A 8 3.72 6.25 -7.07
N CYS A 9 2.53 6.71 -6.70
CA CYS A 9 2.27 7.26 -5.37
C CYS A 9 2.24 6.16 -4.31
N THR A 10 1.68 5.00 -4.64
CA THR A 10 1.75 3.83 -3.76
C THR A 10 3.19 3.40 -3.54
N ASN A 11 4.00 3.27 -4.60
CA ASN A 11 5.41 2.92 -4.49
C ASN A 11 6.21 3.95 -3.67
N THR A 12 5.93 5.24 -3.85
CA THR A 12 6.58 6.32 -3.09
C THR A 12 6.28 6.20 -1.60
N VAL A 13 5.00 6.12 -1.21
CA VAL A 13 4.62 6.08 0.21
C VAL A 13 5.04 4.77 0.86
N MET A 14 4.88 3.64 0.17
CA MET A 14 5.25 2.32 0.70
C MET A 14 6.75 2.19 0.96
N ASN A 15 7.58 2.99 0.30
CA ASN A 15 9.01 3.04 0.57
C ASN A 15 9.38 4.03 1.71
N SER A 16 8.74 5.21 1.76
CA SER A 16 9.12 6.26 2.72
C SER A 16 8.49 6.10 4.11
N ALA A 17 7.21 5.75 4.21
CA ALA A 17 6.49 5.75 5.48
C ALA A 17 6.93 4.66 6.49
N PRO A 18 7.36 3.44 6.08
CA PRO A 18 7.88 2.45 7.02
C PRO A 18 9.16 2.90 7.75
N GLN A 19 10.01 3.68 7.08
CA GLN A 19 11.23 4.24 7.67
C GLN A 19 10.93 5.25 8.79
N LEU A 20 9.73 5.83 8.76
CA LEU A 20 9.23 6.76 9.78
C LEU A 20 8.39 6.05 10.87
N GLY A 21 8.32 4.71 10.85
CA GLY A 21 7.50 3.94 11.79
C GLY A 21 5.99 4.12 11.59
N LEU A 22 5.57 4.63 10.43
CA LEU A 22 4.16 4.90 10.14
C LEU A 22 3.50 3.71 9.45
N GLY A 23 2.34 3.30 9.97
CA GLY A 23 1.50 2.31 9.30
C GLY A 23 0.92 2.84 7.99
N VAL A 24 1.04 2.05 6.93
CA VAL A 24 0.49 2.35 5.59
C VAL A 24 -0.62 1.36 5.26
N TYR A 25 -1.75 1.90 4.82
CA TYR A 25 -2.91 1.13 4.40
C TYR A 25 -3.32 1.56 3.00
N HIS A 26 -3.29 0.63 2.04
CA HIS A 26 -3.76 0.88 0.69
C HIS A 26 -5.28 0.67 0.57
N HIS A 27 -5.94 1.42 -0.31
CA HIS A 27 -7.39 1.31 -0.50
C HIS A 27 -7.81 -0.12 -0.87
N THR A 28 -7.00 -0.85 -1.64
CA THR A 28 -7.26 -2.26 -1.99
C THR A 28 -6.92 -3.24 -0.87
N ASP A 29 -6.24 -2.83 0.21
CA ASP A 29 -5.89 -3.73 1.31
C ASP A 29 -7.13 -4.34 1.94
N HIS A 30 -8.22 -3.57 2.02
CA HIS A 30 -9.49 -4.08 2.55
C HIS A 30 -10.04 -5.19 1.66
N THR A 31 -10.01 -5.01 0.34
CA THR A 31 -10.50 -5.98 -0.63
C THR A 31 -9.64 -7.23 -0.59
N PHE A 32 -8.32 -7.10 -0.63
CA PHE A 32 -7.39 -8.23 -0.62
C PHE A 32 -7.47 -9.04 0.67
N ARG A 33 -7.61 -8.38 1.83
CA ARG A 33 -7.88 -9.09 3.09
C ARG A 33 -9.22 -9.82 3.09
N THR A 34 -10.23 -9.27 2.43
CA THR A 34 -11.57 -9.87 2.36
C THR A 34 -11.55 -11.17 1.54
N VAL A 35 -10.75 -11.21 0.48
CA VAL A 35 -10.64 -12.38 -0.41
C VAL A 35 -9.43 -13.27 -0.09
N ASP A 36 -8.81 -13.10 1.08
CA ASP A 36 -7.58 -13.80 1.50
C ASP A 36 -6.46 -13.77 0.44
N HIS A 37 -6.28 -12.61 -0.19
CA HIS A 37 -5.26 -12.37 -1.20
C HIS A 37 -4.09 -11.58 -0.62
N GLU A 38 -2.90 -11.79 -1.19
CA GLU A 38 -1.69 -11.10 -0.75
C GLU A 38 -1.81 -9.58 -0.91
N LEU A 39 -1.38 -8.85 0.12
CA LEU A 39 -1.39 -7.40 0.09
C LEU A 39 -0.31 -6.88 -0.87
N SER A 40 -0.72 -6.10 -1.86
CA SER A 40 0.25 -5.42 -2.73
C SER A 40 1.01 -4.37 -1.93
N ARG A 41 2.28 -4.66 -1.64
CA ARG A 41 3.18 -3.74 -0.94
C ARG A 41 4.04 -2.89 -1.88
N ARG A 42 4.19 -3.34 -3.12
CA ARG A 42 4.85 -2.65 -4.21
C ARG A 42 4.14 -3.05 -5.49
N LEU A 43 3.85 -2.07 -6.35
CA LEU A 43 3.23 -2.30 -7.64
C LEU A 43 4.35 -2.32 -8.68
N GLU A 44 4.54 -3.46 -9.33
CA GLU A 44 5.43 -3.58 -10.48
C GLU A 44 4.77 -2.89 -11.69
N LEU A 45 5.55 -2.10 -12.43
CA LEU A 45 5.15 -1.47 -13.69
C LEU A 45 5.50 -2.38 -14.86
#